data_AF-A0A428Z0X7-F1
#
_entry.id   AF-A0A428Z0X7-F1
#
_cell.length_a   1.000
_cell.length_b   1.000
_cell.length_c   1.000
_cell.angle_alpha   90.00
_cell.angle_beta   90.00
_cell.angle_gamma   90.00
#
_symmetry.space_group_name_H-M   'P 1'
#
loop_
_entity.id
_entity.type
_entity.pdbx_description
1 polymer ?
#
loop_
_entity_poly.entity_id
_entity_poly.type
_entity_poly.pdbx_seq_one_letter_code
_entity_poly.pdbx_strand_id
1 'polypeptide(L)' 'MTTEQDATLHALAAAGFPVDKFSEEQCAVFRELSAPELELILDIKRRLDAVEPEVQAHSVVAGAALF' A
#
# COMPACT_ATOMS: atom_id res chain seq x y z
N MET A 1 -1.91 23.92 -4.43
CA MET A 1 -1.43 23.62 -3.08
C MET A 1 -1.66 22.15 -2.86
N THR A 2 -0.64 21.32 -3.04
CA THR A 2 -0.73 19.88 -2.77
C THR A 2 -0.67 19.72 -1.26
N THR A 3 -1.74 19.20 -0.66
CA THR A 3 -1.77 18.96 0.79
C THR A 3 -0.84 17.80 1.13
N GLU A 4 -0.26 17.80 2.33
CA GLU A 4 0.63 16.73 2.80
C GLU A 4 -0.02 15.34 2.72
N GLN A 5 -1.34 15.32 2.87
CA GLN A 5 -2.21 14.14 2.71
C GLN A 5 -2.22 13.57 1.28
N ASP A 6 -2.11 14.43 0.26
CA ASP A 6 -2.00 14.00 -1.14
C ASP A 6 -0.61 13.42 -1.44
N ALA A 7 0.43 13.93 -0.76
CA ALA A 7 1.78 13.38 -0.85
C ALA A 7 1.87 11.94 -0.29
N THR A 8 1.15 11.63 0.81
CA THR A 8 1.08 10.27 1.35
C THR A 8 0.46 9.28 0.37
N LEU A 9 -0.66 9.64 -0.25
CA LEU A 9 -1.31 8.79 -1.25
C LEU A 9 -0.44 8.62 -2.50
N HIS A 10 0.26 9.67 -2.92
CA HIS A 10 1.20 9.59 -4.03
C HIS A 10 2.36 8.63 -3.70
N ALA A 11 2.93 8.70 -2.49
CA ALA A 11 4.01 7.81 -2.06
C ALA A 11 3.56 6.34 -2.05
N LEU A 12 2.34 6.06 -1.59
CA LEU A 12 1.74 4.72 -1.64
C LEU A 12 1.53 4.25 -3.09
N ALA A 13 1.00 5.09 -3.96
CA ALA A 13 0.81 4.76 -5.38
C ALA A 13 2.15 4.48 -6.08
N ALA A 14 3.17 5.32 -5.84
CA ALA A 14 4.52 5.14 -6.37
C ALA A 14 5.19 3.86 -5.87
N ALA A 15 4.86 3.43 -4.65
CA ALA A 15 5.31 2.15 -4.13
C ALA A 15 4.57 0.97 -4.76
N GLY A 16 3.44 1.17 -5.44
CA GLY A 16 2.66 0.10 -6.09
C GLY A 16 1.43 -0.34 -5.29
N PHE A 17 0.99 0.43 -4.30
CA PHE A 17 -0.32 0.22 -3.69
C PHE A 17 -1.43 0.65 -4.66
N PRO A 18 -2.56 -0.08 -4.75
CA PRO A 18 -3.65 0.24 -5.65
C PRO A 18 -4.54 1.35 -5.07
N VAL A 19 -3.98 2.55 -4.91
CA VAL A 19 -4.67 3.71 -4.31
C VAL A 19 -5.96 4.06 -5.06
N ASP A 20 -5.99 3.86 -6.38
CA ASP A 20 -7.16 4.07 -7.23
C ASP A 20 -8.33 3.09 -6.95
N LYS A 21 -8.05 1.97 -6.28
CA LYS A 21 -9.05 0.97 -5.88
C LYS A 21 -9.53 1.15 -4.43
N PHE A 22 -8.90 2.04 -3.67
CA PHE A 22 -9.28 2.26 -2.29
C PHE A 22 -10.55 3.12 -2.22
N SER A 23 -11.43 2.80 -1.28
CA SER A 23 -12.56 3.67 -0.98
C SER A 23 -12.07 4.99 -0.38
N GLU A 24 -12.92 6.03 -0.38
CA GLU A 24 -12.58 7.30 0.26
C GLU A 24 -12.25 7.14 1.75
N GLU A 25 -12.93 6.22 2.44
CA GLU A 25 -12.69 5.88 3.85
C GLU A 25 -11.30 5.25 4.04
N GLN A 26 -10.90 4.32 3.17
CA GLN A 26 -9.56 3.74 3.21
C GLN A 26 -8.49 4.79 2.92
N CYS A 27 -8.73 5.66 1.91
CA CYS A 27 -7.85 6.78 1.65
C CYS A 27 -7.75 7.73 2.85
N ALA A 28 -8.83 7.95 3.61
CA ALA A 28 -8.80 8.76 4.83
C ALA A 28 -7.86 8.14 5.88
N VAL A 29 -7.93 6.82 6.10
CA VAL A 29 -7.00 6.11 7.01
C VAL A 29 -5.55 6.33 6.59
N PHE A 30 -5.24 6.20 5.29
CA PHE A 30 -3.88 6.45 4.81
C PHE A 30 -3.45 7.92 4.94
N ARG A 31 -4.39 8.87 4.86
CA ARG A 31 -4.11 10.31 5.05
C ARG A 31 -3.87 10.68 6.52
N GLU A 32 -4.35 9.87 7.46
CA GLU A 32 -4.11 10.05 8.90
C GLU A 32 -2.77 9.45 9.36
N LEU A 33 -2.10 8.66 8.52
CA LEU A 33 -0.78 8.11 8.82
C LEU A 33 0.25 9.23 9.02
N SER A 34 1.01 9.10 10.09
CA SER A 34 2.21 9.91 10.28
C SER A 34 3.33 9.47 9.33
N ALA A 35 4.29 10.37 9.08
CA ALA A 35 5.48 10.08 8.28
C ALA A 35 6.20 8.76 8.65
N PRO A 36 6.48 8.45 9.94
CA PRO A 36 7.15 7.19 10.29
C PRO A 36 6.29 5.94 10.03
N GLU A 37 4.96 6.04 10.16
CA GLU A 37 4.06 4.91 9.86
C GLU A 37 4.02 4.63 8.36
N LEU A 38 3.98 5.69 7.54
CA LEU A 38 4.11 5.55 6.09
C LEU A 38 5.43 4.88 5.70
N GLU A 39 6.56 5.34 6.26
CA GLU A 39 7.86 4.74 6.00
C GLU A 39 7.90 3.26 6.37
N LEU A 40 7.29 2.88 7.50
CA LEU A 40 7.19 1.50 7.94
C LEU A 40 6.38 0.64 6.96
N ILE A 41 5.24 1.13 6.47
CA ILE A 41 4.42 0.42 5.48
C ILE A 41 5.19 0.22 4.17
N LEU A 42 5.93 1.25 3.73
CA LEU A 42 6.77 1.17 2.54
C LEU A 42 7.94 0.19 2.71
N ASP A 43 8.57 0.17 3.89
CA ASP A 43 9.62 -0.79 4.23
C ASP A 43 9.10 -2.23 4.21
N ILE A 44 7.97 -2.49 4.86
CA ILE A 44 7.32 -3.80 4.87
C ILE A 44 7.01 -4.23 3.45
N LYS A 45 6.46 -3.34 2.62
CA LYS A 45 6.19 -3.65 1.21
C LYS A 45 7.47 -4.01 0.45
N ARG A 46 8.54 -3.22 0.57
CA ARG A 46 9.82 -3.54 -0.09
C ARG A 46 10.38 -4.88 0.35
N ARG A 47 10.25 -5.23 1.63
CA ARG A 47 10.68 -6.53 2.15
C ARG A 47 9.83 -7.66 1.60
N LEU A 48 8.52 -7.48 1.47
CA LEU A 48 7.62 -8.45 0.84
C LEU A 48 7.93 -8.63 -0.65
N ASP A 49 8.17 -7.53 -1.38
CA ASP A 49 8.60 -7.56 -2.78
C ASP A 49 9.99 -8.22 -2.94
N ALA A 50 10.93 -8.00 -2.01
CA ALA A 50 12.26 -8.62 -2.04
C ALA A 50 12.25 -10.12 -1.72
N VAL A 51 11.21 -10.61 -1.04
CA VAL A 51 10.99 -12.03 -0.75
C VAL A 51 10.18 -12.67 -1.88
N GLU A 52 10.41 -12.27 -3.14
CA GLU A 52 9.74 -12.82 -4.33
C GLU A 52 9.52 -14.33 -4.17
N PRO A 53 8.28 -14.82 -4.33
CA PRO A 53 7.92 -16.18 -3.98
C PRO A 53 8.68 -17.17 -4.89
N GLU A 54 9.44 -18.09 -4.30
CA GLU A 54 10.21 -19.13 -5.01
C GLU A 54 9.36 -20.13 -5.83
N VAL A 55 8.10 -19.83 -6.23
CA VAL A 55 7.22 -20.82 -6.88
C VAL A 55 6.49 -20.26 -8.09
N GLN A 56 7.09 -20.55 -9.26
CA GLN A 56 6.45 -21.16 -10.42
C GLN A 56 4.99 -21.59 -10.19
N ALA A 57 4.05 -20.89 -10.83
CA ALA A 57 2.74 -21.41 -11.23
C ALA A 57 1.97 -22.28 -10.21
N HIS A 58 1.22 -21.64 -9.32
CA HIS A 58 -0.18 -22.06 -9.15
C HIS A 58 -1.06 -20.88 -8.76
N SER A 59 -2.00 -20.59 -9.66
CA SER A 59 -3.13 -19.71 -9.45
C SER A 59 -3.91 -20.13 -8.20
N VAL A 60 -3.87 -19.32 -7.15
CA VAL A 60 -5.02 -19.16 -6.25
C VAL A 60 -5.19 -17.67 -6.01
N VAL A 61 -6.09 -17.08 -6.79
CA VAL A 61 -6.80 -15.86 -6.43
C VAL A 61 -7.45 -16.11 -5.07
N ALA A 62 -6.89 -15.52 -4.03
CA ALA A 62 -7.58 -15.23 -2.78
C ALA A 62 -7.37 -13.75 -2.48
N GLY A 63 -7.90 -12.92 -3.38
CA GLY A 63 -8.33 -11.58 -2.99
C GLY A 63 -9.49 -11.70 -2.00
N ALA A 64 -9.53 -10.75 -1.06
CA ALA A 64 -10.60 -10.52 -0.08
C ALA A 64 -10.60 -11.45 1.15
N ALA A 65 -9.86 -11.06 2.20
CA ALA A 65 -10.37 -10.97 3.56
C ALA A 65 -9.27 -10.44 4.50
N LEU A 66 -9.20 -9.12 4.66
CA LEU A 66 -8.82 -8.52 5.94
C LEU A 66 -10.06 -7.77 6.41
N PHE A 67 -10.96 -8.52 7.05
CA PHE A 67 -12.06 -8.06 7.91
C PHE A 67 -11.92 -8.80 9.24
#